data_AF-A0A973QXQ5-F1
#
_entry.id   AF-A0A973QXQ5-F1
#
_cell.length_a   1.000
_cell.length_b   1.000
_cell.length_c   1.000
_cell.angle_alpha   90.00
_cell.angle_beta   90.00
_cell.angle_gamma   90.00
#
_symmetry.space_group_name_H-M   'P 1'
#
loop_
_entity.id
_entity.type
_entity.pdbx_description
1 polymer ?
#
loop_
_entity_poly.entity_id
_entity_poly.type
_entity_poly.pdbx_seq_one_letter_code
_entity_poly.pdbx_strand_id
1 'polypeptide(L)'
;MRALRQAVHAEWTKARTLPGLLWLVAAVAVLTAAVGAATAAAVHYPAAGCGQDPARISLTGVQFGQAGVAVLAVLLIGAEYGTGMIRVTLAAVPRRTSVLAAKAAVLSALVLAAGALAVAGSLLAGRLILPGHGFTGFSPAHG
;
A
#
# COMPACT_ATOMS: atom_id res chain seq x y z
N MET A 1 -12.35 20.85 -15.63
CA MET A 1 -11.02 20.48 -15.08
C MET A 1 -10.63 21.26 -13.82
N ARG A 2 -10.88 22.58 -13.72
CA ARG A 2 -10.49 23.39 -12.53
C ARG A 2 -11.06 22.88 -11.19
N ALA A 3 -12.36 22.56 -11.14
CA ALA A 3 -13.01 22.04 -9.93
C ALA A 3 -12.42 20.70 -9.44
N LEU A 4 -12.09 19.78 -10.36
CA LEU A 4 -11.43 18.52 -10.02
C LEU A 4 -10.04 18.76 -9.44
N ARG A 5 -9.25 19.64 -10.06
CA ARG A 5 -7.91 19.97 -9.58
C ARG A 5 -7.94 20.59 -8.18
N GLN A 6 -8.90 21.48 -7.93
CA GLN A 6 -9.12 22.08 -6.61
C GLN A 6 -9.55 21.04 -5.57
N ALA A 7 -10.47 20.13 -5.93
CA ALA A 7 -10.89 19.04 -5.06
C ALA A 7 -9.74 18.10 -4.72
N VAL A 8 -8.92 17.69 -5.69
CA VAL A 8 -7.71 16.86 -5.45
C VAL A 8 -6.74 17.57 -4.50
N HIS A 9 -6.50 18.86 -4.71
CA HIS A 9 -5.59 19.62 -3.85
C HIS A 9 -6.12 19.72 -2.41
N ALA A 10 -7.42 19.93 -2.24
CA ALA A 10 -8.07 19.94 -0.92
C ALA A 10 -7.96 18.57 -0.23
N GLU A 11 -8.28 17.49 -0.93
CA GLU A 11 -8.16 16.12 -0.40
C GLU A 11 -6.71 15.77 -0.03
N TRP A 12 -5.75 16.19 -0.85
CA TRP A 12 -4.32 16.00 -0.57
C TRP A 12 -3.87 16.73 0.70
N THR A 13 -4.33 17.97 0.87
CA THR A 13 -4.03 18.74 2.09
C THR A 13 -4.64 18.07 3.31
N LYS A 14 -5.92 17.66 3.25
CA LYS A 14 -6.57 16.92 4.35
C LYS A 14 -5.77 15.67 4.74
N ALA A 15 -5.40 14.87 3.74
CA ALA A 15 -4.63 13.64 3.95
C ALA A 15 -3.27 13.90 4.63
N ARG A 16 -2.57 14.97 4.25
CA ARG A 16 -1.29 15.35 4.87
C ARG A 16 -1.44 15.93 6.27
N THR A 17 -2.52 16.64 6.55
CA THR A 17 -2.75 17.28 7.86
C THR A 17 -3.27 16.31 8.91
N LEU A 18 -3.69 15.10 8.53
CA LEU A 18 -4.15 14.06 9.45
C LEU A 18 -2.99 13.11 9.75
N PRO A 19 -2.24 13.31 10.86
CA PRO A 19 -1.06 12.49 11.17
C PRO A 19 -1.40 11.00 11.27
N GLY A 20 -2.58 10.66 11.79
CA GLY A 20 -3.04 9.26 11.87
C GLY A 20 -3.16 8.57 10.51
N LEU A 21 -3.51 9.31 9.45
CA LEU A 21 -3.61 8.76 8.10
C LEU A 21 -2.21 8.44 7.54
N LEU A 22 -1.24 9.34 7.72
CA LEU A 22 0.14 9.12 7.29
C LEU A 22 0.79 7.97 8.06
N TRP A 23 0.55 7.88 9.37
CA TRP A 23 0.99 6.74 10.18
C TRP A 23 0.38 5.42 9.71
N LEU A 24 -0.90 5.42 9.33
CA LEU A 24 -1.54 4.22 8.81
C LEU A 24 -0.94 3.80 7.46
N VAL A 25 -0.67 4.76 6.55
CA VAL A 25 0.03 4.50 5.28
C VAL A 25 1.40 3.87 5.53
N ALA A 26 2.18 4.43 6.45
CA ALA A 26 3.48 3.90 6.83
C ALA A 26 3.36 2.50 7.46
N ALA A 27 2.41 2.30 8.37
CA ALA A 27 2.16 1.02 9.04
C ALA A 27 1.79 -0.08 8.03
N VAL A 28 0.96 0.23 7.03
CA VAL A 28 0.64 -0.72 5.94
C VAL A 28 1.90 -1.13 5.20
N ALA A 29 2.76 -0.18 4.82
CA ALA A 29 3.97 -0.48 4.08
C ALA A 29 4.95 -1.33 4.91
N VAL A 30 5.16 -0.96 6.17
CA VAL A 30 6.05 -1.66 7.10
C VAL A 30 5.53 -3.07 7.40
N LEU A 31 4.24 -3.21 7.74
CA LEU A 31 3.64 -4.52 8.03
C LEU A 31 3.77 -5.47 6.83
N THR A 32 3.48 -4.98 5.63
CA THR A 32 3.57 -5.76 4.40
C THR A 32 4.99 -6.26 4.18
N ALA A 33 5.99 -5.37 4.25
CA ALA A 33 7.40 -5.75 4.08
C ALA A 33 7.89 -6.68 5.20
N ALA A 34 7.49 -6.43 6.44
CA ALA A 34 7.88 -7.23 7.60
C ALA A 34 7.37 -8.67 7.50
N VAL A 35 6.11 -8.87 7.08
CA VAL A 35 5.56 -10.21 6.87
C VAL A 35 6.24 -10.91 5.70
N GLY A 36 6.53 -10.19 4.61
CA GLY A 36 7.33 -10.74 3.51
C GLY A 36 8.74 -11.18 3.94
N ALA A 37 9.42 -10.37 4.74
CA ALA A 37 10.72 -10.72 5.31
C ALA A 37 10.64 -11.92 6.26
N ALA A 38 9.62 -11.96 7.14
CA ALA A 38 9.42 -13.07 8.07
C ALA A 38 9.14 -14.40 7.35
N THR A 39 8.33 -14.37 6.30
CA THR A 39 8.04 -15.57 5.48
C THR A 39 9.28 -16.03 4.72
N ALA A 40 10.06 -15.10 4.16
CA ALA A 40 11.37 -15.39 3.57
C ALA A 40 12.34 -16.05 4.56
N ALA A 41 12.36 -15.59 5.82
CA ALA A 41 13.20 -16.16 6.87
C ALA A 41 12.72 -17.51 7.40
N ALA A 42 11.42 -17.81 7.31
CA ALA A 42 10.87 -19.06 7.83
C ALA A 42 11.12 -20.25 6.89
N VAL A 43 11.23 -20.02 5.57
CA VAL A 43 11.37 -21.10 4.59
C VAL A 43 12.82 -21.59 4.48
N HIS A 44 12.99 -22.91 4.48
CA HIS A 44 14.27 -23.58 4.26
C HIS A 44 14.05 -24.73 3.28
N TYR A 45 14.90 -24.84 2.26
CA TYR A 45 14.81 -25.93 1.29
C TYR A 45 16.14 -26.69 1.17
N PRO A 46 16.08 -28.02 0.98
CA PRO A 46 17.27 -28.79 0.66
C PRO A 46 17.86 -28.30 -0.68
N ALA A 47 19.19 -28.28 -0.78
CA ALA A 47 19.95 -27.77 -1.93
C ALA A 47 19.63 -28.45 -3.29
N ALA A 48 18.79 -29.49 -3.30
CA ALA A 48 18.38 -30.24 -4.49
C ALA A 48 17.36 -29.51 -5.39
N GLY A 49 17.10 -28.22 -5.13
CA GLY A 49 16.24 -27.38 -5.96
C GLY A 49 14.90 -27.13 -5.29
N CYS A 50 14.61 -25.85 -5.06
CA CYS A 50 13.30 -25.42 -4.62
C CYS A 50 12.48 -25.01 -5.87
N GLY A 51 11.42 -25.75 -6.19
CA GLY A 51 10.48 -25.37 -7.26
C GLY A 51 9.54 -24.22 -6.90
N GLN A 52 9.80 -23.49 -5.81
CA GLN A 52 9.01 -22.33 -5.42
C GLN A 52 9.61 -21.04 -5.96
N ASP A 53 8.72 -20.15 -6.39
CA ASP A 53 9.06 -18.80 -6.82
C ASP A 53 9.48 -17.92 -5.61
N PRO A 54 10.75 -17.47 -5.55
CA PRO A 54 11.24 -16.57 -4.51
C PRO A 54 10.43 -15.26 -4.38
N ALA A 55 9.91 -14.74 -5.50
CA ALA A 55 9.10 -13.53 -5.49
C ALA A 55 7.76 -13.77 -4.79
N ARG A 56 7.12 -14.91 -5.07
CA ARG A 56 5.87 -15.31 -4.40
C ARG A 56 6.04 -15.42 -2.89
N ILE A 57 7.12 -16.06 -2.43
CA ILE A 57 7.44 -16.18 -0.99
C ILE A 57 7.60 -14.78 -0.39
N SER A 58 8.41 -13.94 -1.04
CA SER A 58 8.73 -12.59 -0.55
C SER A 58 7.50 -11.67 -0.54
N LEU A 59 6.50 -11.89 -1.39
CA LEU A 59 5.30 -11.05 -1.51
C LEU A 59 4.11 -11.52 -0.66
N THR A 60 4.28 -12.56 0.16
CA THR A 60 3.19 -13.08 1.02
C THR A 60 2.58 -11.99 1.92
N GLY A 61 3.39 -11.03 2.36
CA GLY A 61 2.94 -9.91 3.19
C GLY A 61 1.87 -9.01 2.54
N VAL A 62 1.73 -9.02 1.21
CA VAL A 62 0.74 -8.18 0.49
C VAL A 62 -0.68 -8.51 0.94
N GLN A 63 -1.00 -9.77 1.20
CA GLN A 63 -2.34 -10.18 1.66
C GLN A 63 -2.70 -9.54 3.00
N PHE A 64 -1.74 -9.45 3.91
CA PHE A 64 -1.92 -8.81 5.21
C PHE A 64 -1.97 -7.27 5.09
N GLY A 65 -1.17 -6.70 4.20
CA GLY A 65 -1.20 -5.28 3.87
C GLY A 65 -2.57 -4.80 3.38
N GLN A 66 -3.30 -5.62 2.62
CA GLN A 66 -4.62 -5.28 2.09
C GLN A 66 -5.64 -4.95 3.17
N ALA A 67 -5.59 -5.61 4.33
CA ALA A 67 -6.47 -5.29 5.45
C ALA A 67 -6.28 -3.84 5.93
N GLY A 68 -5.02 -3.40 6.07
CA GLY A 68 -4.72 -2.03 6.46
C GLY A 68 -5.04 -1.02 5.35
N VAL A 69 -4.88 -1.39 4.07
CA VAL A 69 -5.36 -0.57 2.94
C VAL A 69 -6.89 -0.40 2.98
N ALA A 70 -7.64 -1.43 3.34
CA ALA A 70 -9.09 -1.35 3.47
C ALA A 70 -9.49 -0.38 4.60
N VAL A 71 -8.82 -0.44 5.75
CA VAL A 71 -9.03 0.52 6.86
C VAL A 71 -8.70 1.94 6.40
N LEU A 72 -7.57 2.14 5.70
CA LEU A 72 -7.16 3.43 5.16
C LEU A 72 -8.23 4.00 4.21
N ALA A 73 -8.76 3.17 3.30
CA ALA A 73 -9.79 3.56 2.36
C ALA A 73 -11.07 4.01 3.06
N VAL A 74 -11.55 3.23 4.04
CA VAL A 74 -12.74 3.55 4.83
C VAL A 74 -12.56 4.86 5.60
N LEU A 75 -11.40 5.06 6.24
CA LEU A 75 -11.12 6.29 6.98
C LEU A 75 -11.05 7.52 6.06
N LEU A 76 -10.35 7.42 4.93
CA LEU A 76 -10.21 8.54 3.98
C LEU A 76 -11.57 8.96 3.40
N ILE A 77 -12.45 8.00 3.11
CA ILE A 77 -13.78 8.24 2.56
C ILE A 77 -14.74 8.71 3.67
N GLY A 78 -14.68 8.07 4.85
CA GLY A 78 -15.63 8.23 5.94
C GLY A 78 -15.35 9.40 6.90
N ALA A 79 -14.11 9.91 6.98
CA ALA A 79 -13.72 10.94 7.95
C ALA A 79 -14.61 12.20 7.90
N GLU A 80 -15.10 12.57 6.72
CA GLU A 80 -15.96 13.75 6.55
C GLU A 80 -17.38 13.58 7.08
N TYR A 81 -17.84 12.34 7.24
CA TYR A 81 -19.13 12.03 7.85
C TYR A 81 -19.06 12.19 9.36
N GLY A 82 -17.95 11.75 9.98
CA GLY A 82 -17.73 11.91 11.42
C GLY A 82 -17.62 13.37 11.86
N THR A 83 -17.06 14.25 11.03
CA THR A 83 -16.87 15.68 11.36
C THR A 83 -17.97 16.60 10.81
N GLY A 84 -18.91 16.08 10.01
CA GLY A 84 -19.93 16.88 9.33
C GLY A 84 -19.45 17.71 8.14
N MET A 85 -18.15 17.63 7.80
CA MET A 85 -17.49 18.40 6.74
C MET A 85 -18.06 18.11 5.34
N ILE A 86 -18.73 16.97 5.14
CA ILE A 86 -19.34 16.61 3.84
C ILE A 86 -20.31 17.67 3.33
N ARG A 87 -21.04 18.37 4.22
CA ARG A 87 -21.98 19.45 3.83
C ARG A 87 -21.24 20.64 3.23
N VAL A 88 -20.13 21.03 3.86
CA VAL A 88 -19.26 22.12 3.41
C VAL A 88 -18.59 21.76 2.09
N THR A 89 -18.06 20.54 1.97
CA THR A 89 -17.44 20.02 0.74
C THR A 89 -18.42 20.08 -0.44
N LEU A 90 -19.67 19.65 -0.25
CA LEU A 90 -20.70 19.67 -1.30
C LEU A 90 -21.26 21.06 -1.59
N ALA A 91 -21.27 21.97 -0.62
CA ALA A 91 -21.61 23.37 -0.87
C ALA A 91 -20.55 24.08 -1.73
N ALA A 92 -19.27 23.81 -1.47
CA ALA A 92 -18.15 24.37 -2.24
C ALA A 92 -17.97 23.71 -3.61
N VAL A 93 -18.19 22.39 -3.72
CA VAL A 93 -18.07 21.61 -4.95
C VAL A 93 -19.37 20.82 -5.18
N PRO A 94 -20.38 21.41 -5.86
CA PRO A 94 -21.70 20.79 -5.99
C PRO A 94 -21.71 19.52 -6.85
N ARG A 95 -20.66 19.31 -7.67
CA ARG A 95 -20.52 18.11 -8.49
C ARG A 95 -19.94 16.95 -7.68
N ARG A 96 -20.82 16.10 -7.13
CA ARG A 96 -20.46 14.93 -6.31
C ARG A 96 -19.40 14.02 -6.95
N THR A 97 -19.49 13.80 -8.26
CA THR A 97 -18.53 12.96 -9.00
C THR A 97 -17.11 13.52 -8.99
N SER A 98 -16.94 14.85 -8.95
CA SER A 98 -15.63 15.48 -8.86
C SER A 98 -14.97 15.26 -7.49
N VAL A 99 -15.76 15.23 -6.42
CA VAL A 99 -15.29 14.96 -5.06
C VAL A 99 -14.91 13.49 -4.93
N LEU A 100 -15.76 12.58 -5.43
CA LEU A 100 -15.47 11.15 -5.43
C LEU A 100 -14.22 10.81 -6.26
N ALA A 101 -14.08 11.39 -7.46
CA ALA A 101 -12.89 11.22 -8.28
C ALA A 101 -11.63 11.76 -7.58
N ALA A 102 -11.73 12.90 -6.89
CA ALA A 102 -10.61 13.43 -6.11
C ALA A 102 -10.19 12.51 -4.97
N LYS A 103 -11.15 11.98 -4.19
CA LYS A 103 -10.89 11.00 -3.14
C LYS A 103 -10.25 9.72 -3.69
N ALA A 104 -10.81 9.19 -4.77
CA ALA A 104 -10.25 8.00 -5.43
C ALA A 104 -8.82 8.24 -5.92
N ALA A 105 -8.54 9.41 -6.51
CA ALA A 105 -7.20 9.75 -6.97
C ALA A 105 -6.19 9.86 -5.82
N VAL A 106 -6.55 10.55 -4.73
CA VAL A 106 -5.68 10.69 -3.56
C VAL A 106 -5.46 9.34 -2.87
N LEU A 107 -6.51 8.54 -2.67
CA LEU A 107 -6.40 7.19 -2.11
C LEU A 107 -5.47 6.32 -2.97
N SER A 108 -5.68 6.31 -4.28
CA SER A 108 -4.89 5.50 -5.21
C SER A 108 -3.42 5.91 -5.16
N ALA A 109 -3.12 7.22 -5.13
CA ALA A 109 -1.76 7.72 -5.04
C ALA A 109 -1.07 7.27 -3.74
N LEU A 110 -1.76 7.36 -2.60
CA LEU A 110 -1.23 6.93 -1.30
C LEU A 110 -0.99 5.41 -1.25
N VAL A 111 -1.96 4.63 -1.71
CA VAL A 111 -1.86 3.16 -1.73
C VAL A 111 -0.78 2.70 -2.70
N LEU A 112 -0.66 3.34 -3.86
CA LEU A 112 0.39 3.04 -4.84
C LEU A 112 1.78 3.33 -4.25
N ALA A 113 1.96 4.49 -3.62
CA ALA A 113 3.22 4.84 -2.98
C ALA A 113 3.60 3.86 -1.86
N ALA A 114 2.63 3.54 -0.99
CA ALA A 114 2.82 2.56 0.09
C ALA A 114 3.14 1.17 -0.43
N GLY A 115 2.38 0.70 -1.43
CA GLY A 115 2.56 -0.61 -2.05
C GLY A 115 3.91 -0.73 -2.75
N ALA A 116 4.36 0.31 -3.45
CA ALA A 116 5.68 0.33 -4.09
C ALA A 116 6.81 0.20 -3.06
N LEU A 117 6.75 0.96 -1.95
CA LEU A 117 7.72 0.86 -0.86
C LEU A 117 7.69 -0.51 -0.19
N ALA A 118 6.49 -1.04 0.06
CA ALA A 118 6.29 -2.34 0.66
C ALA A 118 6.87 -3.47 -0.20
N VAL A 119 6.55 -3.48 -1.49
CA VAL A 119 7.03 -4.47 -2.46
C VAL A 119 8.55 -4.39 -2.60
N ALA A 120 9.10 -3.18 -2.73
CA ALA A 120 10.54 -2.99 -2.79
C ALA A 120 11.24 -3.53 -1.53
N GLY A 121 10.71 -3.23 -0.34
CA GLY A 121 11.22 -3.75 0.93
C GLY A 121 11.12 -5.28 1.03
N SER A 122 9.98 -5.84 0.65
CA SER A 122 9.74 -7.29 0.63
C SER A 122 10.73 -8.02 -0.28
N LEU A 123 10.90 -7.55 -1.51
CA LEU A 123 11.80 -8.15 -2.49
C LEU A 123 13.26 -8.01 -2.07
N LEU A 124 13.64 -6.85 -1.52
CA LEU A 124 15.00 -6.65 -1.00
C LEU A 124 15.28 -7.61 0.16
N ALA A 125 14.35 -7.74 1.11
CA ALA A 125 14.48 -8.70 2.21
C ALA A 125 14.59 -10.13 1.69
N GLY A 126 13.73 -10.53 0.75
CA GLY A 126 13.79 -11.84 0.12
C GLY A 126 15.13 -12.11 -0.55
N ARG A 127 15.66 -11.13 -1.31
CA ARG A 127 16.97 -11.22 -1.96
C ARG A 127 18.13 -11.41 -0.99
N LEU A 128 18.06 -10.83 0.20
CA LEU A 128 19.12 -10.92 1.20
C LEU A 128 19.03 -12.20 2.03
N ILE A 129 17.81 -12.69 2.29
CA ILE A 129 17.56 -13.82 3.20
C ILE A 129 17.62 -15.16 2.46
N LEU A 130 16.95 -15.29 1.31
CA LEU A 130 16.78 -16.57 0.63
C LEU A 130 18.09 -17.25 0.17
N PRO A 131 19.16 -16.55 -0.25
CA PRO A 131 20.42 -17.20 -0.64
C PRO A 131 21.05 -18.05 0.46
N GLY A 132 20.90 -17.64 1.73
CA GLY A 132 21.38 -18.41 2.87
C GLY A 132 20.57 -19.68 3.15
N HIS A 133 19.38 -19.81 2.55
CA HIS A 133 18.40 -20.87 2.83
C HIS A 133 18.25 -21.87 1.67
N GLY A 134 19.24 -21.95 0.78
CA GLY A 134 19.29 -22.90 -0.33
C GLY A 134 18.77 -22.38 -1.67
N PHE A 135 18.43 -21.08 -1.77
CA PHE A 135 18.02 -20.44 -3.03
C PHE A 135 19.22 -19.79 -3.73
N THR A 136 20.02 -20.57 -4.44
CA THR A 136 21.30 -20.12 -5.04
C THR A 136 21.19 -19.40 -6.39
N GLY A 137 19.97 -19.12 -6.87
CA GLY A 137 19.80 -18.37 -8.10
C GLY A 137 18.43 -17.71 -8.19
N PHE A 138 18.40 -16.39 -8.10
CA PHE A 138 17.41 -15.64 -8.87
C PHE A 138 17.88 -15.70 -10.33
N SER A 139 17.77 -16.86 -10.96
CA SER A 139 17.99 -16.96 -12.39
C SER A 139 16.76 -16.36 -13.07
N PRO A 140 16.90 -15.32 -13.91
CA PRO A 140 15.81 -14.81 -14.72
C PRO A 140 15.55 -15.81 -15.86
N ALA A 141 15.00 -16.98 -15.54
CA ALA A 141 14.81 -18.07 -16.50
C ALA A 141 13.38 -18.17 -17.05
N HIS A 142 12.47 -17.26 -16.67
CA HIS A 142 11.10 -17.24 -17.19
C HIS A 142 10.75 -15.84 -17.71
N GLY A 143 11.21 -15.58 -18.92
CA GLY A 143 10.63 -14.63 -19.88
C GLY A 143 10.22 -15.40 -21.12
#